data_AF-A8FGN1-F1
#
_entry.id   AF-A8FGN1-F1
#
_cell.length_a   1.000
_cell.length_b   1.000
_cell.length_c   1.000
_cell.angle_alpha   90.00
_cell.angle_beta   90.00
_cell.angle_gamma   90.00
#
_symmetry.space_group_name_H-M   'P 1'
#
loop_
_entity.id
_entity.type
_entity.pdbx_description
1 polymer ?
#
loop_
_entity_poly.entity_id
_entity_poly.type
_entity_poly.pdbx_seq_one_letter_code
_entity_poly.pdbx_strand_id
1 'polypeptide(L)'
;MDIKTPRSFETSDKAHADLFNDMLKTLLYNDTGISEQLTLHIDDSSQHSSEVEKKKWNESQLYKITGDNGVQLLNIPVGSKIYDSIKDKGTCTFYAPSGIEDSPSQFAIRGVQTVGQNHIGTGFAIDTSGNAYYFYYNSSHLSITWTQIPTAAEKDKWNNSQLHKITRDNGQPFYKSIGETTDYNEIIETGMYLIYNAGLNGPKEIKRAFMIVISYGNTLLQTIYDAVNGLNSFYRIRKTDYTWTEWEKHLTSSDLNAAWYNVNLNSNINQYSANPLKYSVRQNILYLRGSFEIVSANEIEIARLTYKPSSLTVFTCATVGSYGSARMSLSKDGILKLDGLIANDPSKVTRIEINEEIPLW
;
A
#
# COMPACT_ATOMS: atom_id res chain seq x y z
N MET A 1 -6.80 -83.91 24.86
CA MET A 1 -8.10 -84.59 24.65
C MET A 1 -7.77 -86.00 24.19
N ASP A 2 -8.34 -87.04 24.79
CA ASP A 2 -7.99 -88.43 24.44
C ASP A 2 -8.79 -88.88 23.22
N ILE A 3 -8.14 -88.95 22.06
CA ILE A 3 -8.75 -89.45 20.81
C ILE A 3 -8.78 -90.96 20.86
N LYS A 4 -9.98 -91.54 20.73
CA LYS A 4 -10.16 -93.01 20.72
C LYS A 4 -10.07 -93.53 19.29
N THR A 5 -9.15 -94.46 19.04
CA THR A 5 -9.05 -95.14 17.74
C THR A 5 -10.11 -96.23 17.62
N PRO A 6 -11.09 -96.12 16.72
CA PRO A 6 -12.08 -97.18 16.50
C PRO A 6 -11.43 -98.40 15.83
N ARG A 7 -12.01 -99.59 16.06
CA ARG A 7 -11.57 -100.84 15.40
C ARG A 7 -11.92 -100.80 13.91
N SER A 8 -11.15 -101.52 13.09
CA SER A 8 -11.47 -101.74 11.68
C SER A 8 -12.82 -102.43 11.54
N PHE A 9 -13.62 -101.97 10.59
CA PHE A 9 -14.87 -102.61 10.19
C PHE A 9 -14.57 -103.75 9.22
N GLU A 10 -15.12 -104.93 9.50
CA GLU A 10 -14.91 -106.15 8.70
C GLU A 10 -16.26 -106.70 8.24
N THR A 11 -16.36 -107.01 6.94
CA THR A 11 -17.53 -107.67 6.34
C THR A 11 -17.09 -108.49 5.12
N SER A 12 -17.96 -109.37 4.63
CA SER A 12 -17.70 -110.18 3.43
C SER A 12 -17.57 -109.33 2.16
N ASP A 13 -18.17 -108.14 2.13
CA ASP A 13 -18.01 -107.17 1.04
C ASP A 13 -16.81 -106.24 1.30
N LYS A 14 -15.68 -106.62 0.72
CA LYS A 14 -14.41 -105.93 0.90
C LYS A 14 -14.45 -104.48 0.43
N ALA A 15 -15.17 -104.16 -0.66
CA ALA A 15 -15.17 -102.81 -1.22
C ALA A 15 -15.87 -101.80 -0.30
N HIS A 16 -16.99 -102.19 0.30
CA HIS A 16 -17.69 -101.36 1.29
C HIS A 16 -16.95 -101.28 2.62
N ALA A 17 -16.28 -102.37 3.04
CA ALA A 17 -15.42 -102.36 4.22
C ALA A 17 -14.26 -101.36 4.06
N ASP A 18 -13.60 -101.39 2.91
CA ASP A 18 -12.48 -100.50 2.58
C ASP A 18 -12.93 -99.02 2.57
N LEU A 19 -14.06 -98.71 1.92
CA LEU A 19 -14.58 -97.33 1.87
C LEU A 19 -14.93 -96.78 3.26
N PHE A 20 -15.57 -97.58 4.12
CA PHE A 20 -15.91 -97.17 5.48
C PHE A 20 -14.66 -96.98 6.35
N ASN A 21 -13.69 -97.89 6.23
CA ASN A 21 -12.42 -97.78 6.94
C ASN A 21 -11.59 -96.56 6.48
N ASP A 22 -11.66 -96.19 5.19
CA ASP A 22 -11.00 -94.98 4.68
C ASP A 22 -11.67 -93.69 5.19
N MET A 23 -13.00 -93.67 5.29
CA MET A 23 -13.71 -92.57 5.97
C MET A 23 -13.31 -92.46 7.45
N LEU A 24 -13.24 -93.58 8.17
CA LEU A 24 -12.78 -93.60 9.57
C LEU A 24 -11.35 -93.07 9.71
N LYS A 25 -10.44 -93.40 8.79
CA LYS A 25 -9.08 -92.82 8.77
C LYS A 25 -9.12 -91.31 8.60
N THR A 26 -9.99 -90.81 7.73
CA THR A 26 -10.13 -89.36 7.49
C THR A 26 -10.68 -88.63 8.72
N LEU A 27 -11.68 -89.21 9.39
CA LEU A 27 -12.21 -88.65 10.65
C LEU A 27 -11.14 -88.64 11.74
N LEU A 28 -10.41 -89.73 11.91
CA LEU A 28 -9.34 -89.81 12.91
C LEU A 28 -8.21 -88.81 12.62
N TYR A 29 -7.83 -88.66 11.34
CA TYR A 29 -6.87 -87.65 10.91
C TYR A 29 -7.35 -86.24 11.25
N ASN A 30 -8.62 -85.93 11.01
CA ASN A 30 -9.22 -84.63 11.31
C ASN A 30 -9.26 -84.36 12.83
N ASP A 31 -9.72 -85.33 13.62
CA ASP A 31 -9.80 -85.19 15.09
C ASP A 31 -8.39 -84.99 15.68
N THR A 32 -7.40 -85.71 15.15
CA THR A 32 -5.99 -85.58 15.55
C THR A 32 -5.48 -84.19 15.22
N GLY A 33 -5.70 -83.72 13.98
CA GLY A 33 -5.32 -82.36 13.57
C GLY A 33 -6.00 -81.27 14.40
N ILE A 34 -7.28 -81.41 14.73
CA ILE A 34 -8.01 -80.45 15.59
C ILE A 34 -7.45 -80.45 17.02
N SER A 35 -7.19 -81.64 17.58
CA SER A 35 -6.62 -81.72 18.93
C SER A 35 -5.21 -81.12 18.98
N GLU A 36 -4.39 -81.34 17.95
CA GLU A 36 -3.07 -80.70 17.82
C GLU A 36 -3.20 -79.18 17.75
N GLN A 37 -4.08 -78.65 16.90
CA GLN A 37 -4.33 -77.20 16.79
C GLN A 37 -4.83 -76.59 18.10
N LEU A 38 -5.74 -77.26 18.82
CA LEU A 38 -6.22 -76.80 20.11
C LEU A 38 -5.11 -76.82 21.16
N THR A 39 -4.25 -77.84 21.14
CA THR A 39 -3.11 -77.93 22.06
C THR A 39 -2.13 -76.78 21.79
N LEU A 40 -1.80 -76.54 20.51
CA LEU A 40 -0.98 -75.39 20.11
C LEU A 40 -1.60 -74.06 20.54
N HIS A 41 -2.93 -73.90 20.47
CA HIS A 41 -3.63 -72.69 20.91
C HIS A 41 -3.64 -72.52 22.44
N ILE A 42 -3.82 -73.61 23.19
CA ILE A 42 -3.76 -73.60 24.66
C ILE A 42 -2.34 -73.26 25.16
N ASP A 43 -1.33 -73.80 24.48
CA ASP A 43 0.08 -73.57 24.79
C ASP A 43 0.60 -72.22 24.25
N ASP A 44 -0.15 -71.56 23.37
CA ASP A 44 0.16 -70.22 22.89
C ASP A 44 -0.10 -69.19 23.98
N SER A 45 0.99 -68.74 24.61
CA SER A 45 0.97 -67.67 25.62
C SER A 45 0.62 -66.28 25.08
N SER A 46 0.46 -66.12 23.76
CA SER A 46 0.08 -64.86 23.11
C SER A 46 -1.37 -64.52 23.46
N GLN A 47 -1.56 -63.54 24.33
CA GLN A 47 -2.90 -63.06 24.69
C GLN A 47 -3.58 -62.43 23.46
N HIS A 48 -4.82 -62.85 23.15
CA HIS A 48 -5.66 -62.24 22.10
C HIS A 48 -5.95 -60.76 22.35
N SER A 49 -5.95 -60.35 23.62
CA SER A 49 -5.96 -58.94 24.05
C SER A 49 -5.42 -58.87 25.48
N SER A 50 -4.63 -57.84 25.76
CA SER A 50 -4.09 -57.59 27.09
C SER A 50 -5.01 -56.68 27.93
N GLU A 51 -4.88 -56.74 29.25
CA GLU A 51 -5.57 -55.80 30.14
C GLU A 51 -5.17 -54.34 29.87
N VAL A 52 -3.95 -54.11 29.38
CA VAL A 52 -3.47 -52.78 28.96
C VAL A 52 -4.23 -52.29 27.71
N GLU A 53 -4.48 -53.15 26.72
CA GLU A 53 -5.25 -52.80 25.52
C GLU A 53 -6.72 -52.54 25.85
N LYS A 54 -7.34 -53.40 26.67
CA LYS A 54 -8.72 -53.17 27.14
C LYS A 54 -8.83 -51.85 27.90
N LYS A 55 -7.85 -51.54 28.76
CA LYS A 55 -7.77 -50.26 29.46
C LYS A 55 -7.63 -49.09 28.48
N LYS A 56 -6.75 -49.18 27.48
CA LYS A 56 -6.61 -48.16 26.42
C LYS A 56 -7.92 -47.93 25.66
N TRP A 57 -8.69 -48.97 25.36
CA TRP A 57 -10.01 -48.82 24.74
C TRP A 57 -11.03 -48.16 25.67
N ASN A 58 -11.04 -48.53 26.95
CA ASN A 58 -11.94 -47.93 27.94
C ASN A 58 -11.58 -46.46 28.25
N GLU A 59 -10.31 -46.09 28.15
CA GLU A 59 -9.80 -44.72 28.31
C GLU A 59 -9.84 -43.91 27.00
N SER A 60 -10.19 -44.54 25.88
CA SER A 60 -10.39 -43.85 24.60
C SER A 60 -11.59 -42.91 24.66
N GLN A 61 -11.75 -42.04 23.66
CA GLN A 61 -12.84 -41.07 23.64
C GLN A 61 -14.22 -41.75 23.67
N LEU A 62 -14.84 -41.79 24.85
CA LEU A 62 -16.16 -42.41 25.07
C LEU A 62 -17.31 -41.54 24.54
N TYR A 63 -17.07 -40.23 24.36
CA TYR A 63 -18.06 -39.29 23.85
C TYR A 63 -17.91 -39.05 22.34
N LYS A 64 -18.88 -39.52 21.55
CA LYS A 64 -18.88 -39.29 20.10
C LYS A 64 -19.11 -37.81 19.78
N ILE A 65 -18.24 -37.22 18.97
CA ILE A 65 -18.38 -35.85 18.45
C ILE A 65 -18.80 -35.84 16.97
N THR A 66 -18.77 -36.99 16.30
CA THR A 66 -19.17 -37.26 14.90
C THR A 66 -19.98 -38.55 14.82
N GLY A 67 -20.68 -38.76 13.71
CA GLY A 67 -21.30 -40.04 13.38
C GLY A 67 -20.27 -41.10 12.94
N ASP A 68 -20.68 -42.37 12.95
CA ASP A 68 -19.79 -43.52 12.70
C ASP A 68 -19.25 -43.60 11.26
N ASN A 69 -19.94 -42.95 10.32
CA ASN A 69 -19.54 -42.92 8.91
C ASN A 69 -18.67 -41.69 8.58
N GLY A 70 -18.04 -41.07 9.58
CA GLY A 70 -17.25 -39.84 9.39
C GLY A 70 -18.07 -38.60 9.03
N VAL A 71 -19.38 -38.65 9.31
CA VAL A 71 -20.33 -37.53 9.09
C VAL A 71 -20.58 -36.77 10.39
N GLN A 72 -21.32 -35.68 10.31
CA GLN A 72 -21.80 -34.95 11.48
C GLN A 72 -22.52 -35.86 12.48
N LEU A 73 -22.40 -35.55 13.78
CA LEU A 73 -23.14 -36.27 14.82
C LEU A 73 -24.65 -35.97 14.76
N LEU A 74 -25.00 -34.71 14.49
CA LEU A 74 -26.38 -34.22 14.54
C LEU A 74 -26.84 -33.73 13.16
N ASN A 75 -27.95 -34.27 12.68
CA ASN A 75 -28.68 -33.71 11.55
C ASN A 75 -29.84 -32.87 12.09
N ILE A 76 -29.78 -31.56 11.87
CA ILE A 76 -30.78 -30.61 12.37
C ILE A 76 -32.06 -30.75 11.52
N PRO A 77 -33.21 -31.10 12.11
CA PRO A 77 -34.46 -31.26 11.37
C PRO A 77 -34.95 -29.94 10.76
N VAL A 78 -35.55 -29.99 9.58
CA VAL A 78 -36.23 -28.82 8.97
C VAL A 78 -37.32 -28.31 9.92
N GLY A 79 -37.42 -26.98 10.08
CA GLY A 79 -38.39 -26.36 10.99
C GLY A 79 -38.00 -26.38 12.47
N SER A 80 -36.78 -26.81 12.80
CA SER A 80 -36.22 -26.71 14.16
C SER A 80 -35.21 -25.57 14.28
N LYS A 81 -34.62 -25.43 15.49
CA LYS A 81 -33.51 -24.53 15.78
C LYS A 81 -32.22 -25.33 15.97
N ILE A 82 -31.12 -24.81 15.44
CA ILE A 82 -29.77 -25.28 15.68
C ILE A 82 -29.51 -25.28 17.18
N TYR A 83 -29.77 -24.15 17.87
CA TYR A 83 -29.52 -24.01 19.30
C TYR A 83 -30.14 -25.14 20.13
N ASP A 84 -31.44 -25.39 19.97
CA ASP A 84 -32.15 -26.43 20.74
C ASP A 84 -31.64 -27.84 20.44
N SER A 85 -31.15 -28.07 19.22
CA SER A 85 -30.63 -29.37 18.80
C SER A 85 -29.24 -29.66 19.39
N ILE A 86 -28.45 -28.63 19.70
CA ILE A 86 -27.02 -28.77 20.09
C ILE A 86 -26.71 -28.38 21.54
N LYS A 87 -27.52 -27.54 22.21
CA LYS A 87 -27.18 -26.94 23.51
C LYS A 87 -26.87 -27.93 24.64
N ASP A 88 -27.51 -29.10 24.63
CA ASP A 88 -27.38 -30.17 25.65
C ASP A 88 -26.55 -31.37 25.15
N LYS A 89 -25.90 -31.24 23.99
CA LYS A 89 -25.15 -32.31 23.31
C LYS A 89 -23.63 -32.19 23.47
N GLY A 90 -23.16 -31.41 24.44
CA GLY A 90 -21.73 -31.22 24.66
C GLY A 90 -20.98 -30.77 23.39
N THR A 91 -19.72 -31.17 23.28
CA THR A 91 -18.95 -30.96 22.04
C THR A 91 -19.48 -31.88 20.94
N CYS A 92 -19.91 -31.35 19.81
CA CYS A 92 -20.49 -32.15 18.72
C CYS A 92 -20.38 -31.45 17.36
N THR A 93 -20.46 -32.23 16.29
CA THR A 93 -20.60 -31.72 14.92
C THR A 93 -22.06 -31.80 14.48
N PHE A 94 -22.47 -30.86 13.62
CA PHE A 94 -23.83 -30.82 13.11
C PHE A 94 -23.90 -30.40 11.63
N TYR A 95 -25.01 -30.77 11.00
CA TYR A 95 -25.43 -30.30 9.69
C TYR A 95 -26.83 -29.72 9.81
N ALA A 96 -27.00 -28.47 9.37
CA ALA A 96 -28.29 -27.83 9.21
C ALA A 96 -28.57 -27.62 7.71
N PRO A 97 -29.71 -28.11 7.19
CA PRO A 97 -30.12 -27.81 5.82
C PRO A 97 -30.48 -26.32 5.66
N SER A 98 -30.70 -25.89 4.42
CA SER A 98 -31.26 -24.56 4.12
C SER A 98 -32.64 -24.40 4.78
N GLY A 99 -32.95 -23.20 5.27
CA GLY A 99 -34.27 -22.86 5.82
C GLY A 99 -34.47 -23.16 7.31
N ILE A 100 -33.40 -23.46 8.05
CA ILE A 100 -33.43 -23.56 9.51
C ILE A 100 -33.58 -22.16 10.14
N GLU A 101 -34.46 -22.03 11.14
CA GLU A 101 -34.94 -20.72 11.66
C GLU A 101 -33.81 -19.83 12.19
N ASP A 102 -32.92 -20.38 13.00
CA ASP A 102 -31.80 -19.68 13.63
C ASP A 102 -30.47 -19.91 12.89
N SER A 103 -30.51 -20.35 11.63
CA SER A 103 -29.32 -20.40 10.77
C SER A 103 -28.92 -18.98 10.35
N PRO A 104 -27.61 -18.64 10.33
CA PRO A 104 -27.14 -17.35 9.83
C PRO A 104 -27.11 -17.26 8.31
N SER A 105 -27.39 -18.37 7.61
CA SER A 105 -27.29 -18.47 6.16
C SER A 105 -28.56 -19.07 5.57
N GLN A 106 -28.92 -18.60 4.37
CA GLN A 106 -29.95 -19.23 3.53
C GLN A 106 -29.47 -20.57 2.96
N PHE A 107 -28.17 -20.87 3.02
CA PHE A 107 -27.59 -22.11 2.54
C PHE A 107 -27.44 -23.14 3.66
N ALA A 108 -27.21 -24.39 3.30
CA ALA A 108 -26.93 -25.42 4.29
C ALA A 108 -25.60 -25.12 5.00
N ILE A 109 -25.55 -25.35 6.31
CA ILE A 109 -24.37 -25.08 7.14
C ILE A 109 -23.89 -26.35 7.84
N ARG A 110 -22.57 -26.48 7.98
CA ARG A 110 -21.93 -27.52 8.78
C ARG A 110 -21.08 -26.86 9.82
N GLY A 111 -21.13 -27.36 11.04
CA GLY A 111 -20.39 -26.78 12.13
C GLY A 111 -20.02 -27.75 13.23
N VAL A 112 -19.26 -27.20 14.17
CA VAL A 112 -18.85 -27.85 15.39
C VAL A 112 -19.17 -26.92 16.55
N GLN A 113 -19.71 -27.49 17.62
CA GLN A 113 -19.82 -26.87 18.93
C GLN A 113 -18.76 -27.49 19.83
N THR A 114 -18.18 -26.66 20.70
CA THR A 114 -17.37 -27.07 21.83
C THR A 114 -18.06 -26.64 23.12
N VAL A 115 -18.16 -27.56 24.08
CA VAL A 115 -18.75 -27.32 25.40
C VAL A 115 -17.78 -27.79 26.46
N GLY A 116 -17.20 -26.85 27.19
CA GLY A 116 -16.29 -27.14 28.32
C GLY A 116 -16.96 -26.97 29.69
N GLN A 117 -18.15 -26.37 29.73
CA GLN A 117 -18.93 -26.13 30.95
C GLN A 117 -20.40 -26.34 30.66
N ASN A 118 -21.16 -26.76 31.68
CA ASN A 118 -22.57 -27.08 31.51
C ASN A 118 -23.36 -25.87 30.98
N HIS A 119 -24.10 -26.04 29.87
CA HIS A 119 -24.86 -25.00 29.17
C HIS A 119 -24.06 -23.77 28.68
N ILE A 120 -22.73 -23.90 28.52
CA ILE A 120 -21.90 -22.84 27.92
C ILE A 120 -21.12 -23.43 26.76
N GLY A 121 -21.41 -22.95 25.57
CA GLY A 121 -20.82 -23.45 24.34
C GLY A 121 -20.35 -22.35 23.42
N THR A 122 -19.32 -22.67 22.66
CA THR A 122 -18.89 -21.89 21.49
C THR A 122 -18.97 -22.77 20.26
N GLY A 123 -19.06 -22.19 19.08
CA GLY A 123 -18.93 -22.99 17.89
C GLY A 123 -18.62 -22.20 16.64
N PHE A 124 -18.39 -22.97 15.60
CA PHE A 124 -17.97 -22.50 14.31
C PHE A 124 -18.72 -23.28 13.23
N ALA A 125 -19.21 -22.58 12.21
CA ALA A 125 -19.89 -23.19 11.09
C ALA A 125 -19.49 -22.53 9.77
N ILE A 126 -19.49 -23.30 8.70
CA ILE A 126 -19.30 -22.84 7.33
C ILE A 126 -20.52 -23.23 6.51
N ASP A 127 -21.06 -22.29 5.74
CA ASP A 127 -22.13 -22.56 4.79
C ASP A 127 -21.59 -23.08 3.44
N THR A 128 -22.44 -23.65 2.60
CA THR A 128 -22.03 -24.16 1.28
C THR A 128 -21.58 -23.08 0.28
N SER A 129 -21.72 -21.80 0.62
CA SER A 129 -21.18 -20.67 -0.15
C SER A 129 -19.81 -20.19 0.35
N GLY A 130 -19.27 -20.82 1.39
CA GLY A 130 -17.95 -20.51 1.94
C GLY A 130 -17.94 -19.40 2.99
N ASN A 131 -19.11 -18.94 3.47
CA ASN A 131 -19.15 -17.99 4.58
C ASN A 131 -18.94 -18.72 5.90
N ALA A 132 -18.08 -18.15 6.74
CA ALA A 132 -17.80 -18.67 8.07
C ALA A 132 -18.54 -17.87 9.14
N TYR A 133 -19.00 -18.57 10.17
CA TYR A 133 -19.75 -18.00 11.27
C TYR A 133 -19.26 -18.57 12.60
N TYR A 134 -19.18 -17.71 13.59
CA TYR A 134 -18.93 -18.05 14.98
C TYR A 134 -20.20 -17.87 15.81
N PHE A 135 -20.33 -18.65 16.87
CA PHE A 135 -21.32 -18.40 17.89
C PHE A 135 -20.82 -18.67 19.30
N TYR A 136 -21.54 -18.08 20.26
CA TYR A 136 -21.40 -18.33 21.68
C TYR A 136 -22.78 -18.35 22.34
N TYR A 137 -22.95 -19.24 23.32
CA TYR A 137 -24.06 -19.17 24.24
C TYR A 137 -23.65 -19.54 25.67
N ASN A 138 -24.45 -19.07 26.63
CA ASN A 138 -24.38 -19.48 28.03
C ASN A 138 -25.77 -19.88 28.54
N SER A 139 -25.85 -20.23 29.82
CA SER A 139 -27.07 -20.72 30.48
C SER A 139 -28.24 -19.73 30.49
N SER A 140 -27.99 -18.44 30.23
CA SER A 140 -29.04 -17.40 30.16
C SER A 140 -29.60 -17.19 28.75
N HIS A 141 -28.91 -17.66 27.71
CA HIS A 141 -29.36 -17.49 26.34
C HIS A 141 -30.45 -18.51 26.00
N LEU A 142 -31.40 -18.11 25.15
CA LEU A 142 -32.47 -18.97 24.63
C LEU A 142 -32.31 -19.25 23.12
N SER A 143 -31.25 -18.72 22.52
CA SER A 143 -30.90 -18.86 21.10
C SER A 143 -29.42 -18.63 20.90
N ILE A 144 -28.92 -19.01 19.72
CA ILE A 144 -27.58 -18.65 19.27
C ILE A 144 -27.62 -17.29 18.56
N THR A 145 -26.69 -16.41 18.90
CA THR A 145 -26.35 -15.25 18.06
C THR A 145 -25.13 -15.59 17.22
N TRP A 146 -25.30 -15.54 15.90
CA TRP A 146 -24.23 -15.81 14.95
C TRP A 146 -23.49 -14.53 14.57
N THR A 147 -22.17 -14.64 14.50
CA THR A 147 -21.28 -13.58 14.01
C THR A 147 -20.57 -14.10 12.77
N GLN A 148 -20.79 -13.45 11.62
CA GLN A 148 -20.04 -13.78 10.41
C GLN A 148 -18.59 -13.31 10.54
N ILE A 149 -17.64 -14.14 10.09
CA ILE A 149 -16.20 -13.82 10.08
C ILE A 149 -15.68 -13.92 8.64
N PRO A 150 -14.97 -12.89 8.12
CA PRO A 150 -14.80 -11.57 8.73
C PRO A 150 -16.13 -10.81 8.79
N THR A 151 -16.26 -9.94 9.79
CA THR A 151 -17.43 -9.07 9.98
C THR A 151 -17.58 -8.09 8.81
N ALA A 152 -18.79 -7.55 8.62
CA ALA A 152 -19.01 -6.51 7.59
C ALA A 152 -18.06 -5.30 7.79
N ALA A 153 -17.84 -4.87 9.03
CA ALA A 153 -16.92 -3.79 9.36
C ALA A 153 -15.46 -4.09 8.97
N GLU A 154 -15.01 -5.34 9.13
CA GLU A 154 -13.66 -5.75 8.70
C GLU A 154 -13.54 -5.79 7.17
N LYS A 155 -14.56 -6.33 6.47
CA LYS A 155 -14.62 -6.33 5.01
C LYS A 155 -14.59 -4.90 4.47
N ASP A 156 -15.37 -3.98 5.04
CA ASP A 156 -15.40 -2.58 4.66
C ASP A 156 -14.07 -1.89 4.93
N LYS A 157 -13.43 -2.16 6.08
CA LYS A 157 -12.09 -1.64 6.38
C LYS A 157 -11.07 -2.08 5.33
N TRP A 158 -11.08 -3.35 4.93
CA TRP A 158 -10.15 -3.87 3.93
C TRP A 158 -10.45 -3.33 2.53
N ASN A 159 -11.72 -3.28 2.13
CA ASN A 159 -12.14 -2.77 0.82
C ASN A 159 -11.86 -1.27 0.67
N ASN A 160 -11.88 -0.51 1.76
CA ASN A 160 -11.53 0.91 1.80
C ASN A 160 -10.03 1.18 2.05
N SER A 161 -9.19 0.14 2.12
CA SER A 161 -7.76 0.31 2.31
C SER A 161 -7.07 0.71 1.00
N GLN A 162 -5.93 1.40 1.13
CA GLN A 162 -5.08 1.72 -0.02
C GLN A 162 -4.52 0.44 -0.64
N LEU A 163 -4.95 0.11 -1.86
CA LEU A 163 -4.56 -1.12 -2.57
C LEU A 163 -3.24 -1.00 -3.35
N HIS A 164 -2.81 0.23 -3.65
CA HIS A 164 -1.57 0.50 -4.38
C HIS A 164 -0.52 1.12 -3.44
N LYS A 165 0.68 0.53 -3.36
CA LYS A 165 1.75 1.07 -2.51
C LYS A 165 2.22 2.42 -3.06
N ILE A 166 2.25 3.44 -2.21
CA ILE A 166 2.84 4.75 -2.51
C ILE A 166 4.19 4.97 -1.83
N THR A 167 4.57 4.06 -0.93
CA THR A 167 5.84 4.00 -0.19
C THR A 167 6.28 2.55 -0.03
N ARG A 168 7.47 2.33 0.50
CA ARG A 168 7.93 1.02 1.00
C ARG A 168 7.22 0.65 2.30
N ASP A 169 7.28 -0.63 2.65
CA ASP A 169 6.60 -1.20 3.84
C ASP A 169 7.17 -0.70 5.17
N ASN A 170 8.40 -0.15 5.14
CA ASN A 170 9.03 0.49 6.29
C ASN A 170 8.74 2.01 6.38
N GLY A 171 7.81 2.53 5.57
CA GLY A 171 7.45 3.95 5.52
C GLY A 171 8.41 4.83 4.73
N GLN A 172 9.49 4.28 4.15
CA GLN A 172 10.42 5.06 3.33
C GLN A 172 9.88 5.25 1.90
N PRO A 173 10.29 6.33 1.20
CA PRO A 173 10.08 6.45 -0.24
C PRO A 173 10.72 5.28 -1.00
N PHE A 174 10.24 5.03 -2.21
CA PHE A 174 10.93 4.15 -3.16
C PHE A 174 12.31 4.72 -3.49
N TYR A 175 13.36 4.11 -2.94
CA TYR A 175 14.74 4.57 -3.11
C TYR A 175 15.35 4.07 -4.42
N LYS A 176 15.89 5.02 -5.17
CA LYS A 176 16.72 4.84 -6.37
C LYS A 176 18.15 5.20 -6.00
N SER A 177 19.03 4.20 -6.01
CA SER A 177 20.34 4.25 -5.35
C SER A 177 21.39 5.08 -6.09
N ILE A 178 22.56 5.30 -5.46
CA ILE A 178 23.70 5.96 -6.12
C ILE A 178 24.35 5.08 -7.21
N GLY A 179 24.20 3.76 -7.11
CA GLY A 179 24.86 2.79 -7.99
C GLY A 179 24.05 2.42 -9.23
N GLU A 180 22.84 2.95 -9.38
CA GLU A 180 21.98 2.70 -10.54
C GLU A 180 21.87 3.94 -11.44
N THR A 181 21.57 3.72 -12.71
CA THR A 181 21.15 4.79 -13.62
C THR A 181 19.64 4.91 -13.55
N THR A 182 19.15 6.01 -12.99
CA THR A 182 17.70 6.29 -12.92
C THR A 182 17.26 7.17 -14.08
N ASP A 183 16.34 6.71 -14.93
CA ASP A 183 15.67 7.58 -15.90
C ASP A 183 14.34 8.09 -15.31
N TYR A 184 14.19 9.41 -15.19
CA TYR A 184 12.96 10.02 -14.67
C TYR A 184 11.75 9.75 -15.57
N ASN A 185 11.94 9.47 -16.85
CA ASN A 185 10.85 9.13 -17.78
C ASN A 185 10.26 7.74 -17.53
N GLU A 186 10.99 6.85 -16.85
CA GLU A 186 10.54 5.49 -16.52
C GLU A 186 9.77 5.44 -15.18
N ILE A 187 9.84 6.51 -14.37
CA ILE A 187 9.14 6.59 -13.09
C ILE A 187 7.70 7.10 -13.30
N ILE A 188 6.83 6.20 -13.74
CA ILE A 188 5.46 6.53 -14.18
C ILE A 188 4.36 6.09 -13.22
N GLU A 189 4.69 5.30 -12.21
CA GLU A 189 3.73 4.81 -11.22
C GLU A 189 3.52 5.84 -10.12
N THR A 190 2.29 5.90 -9.58
CA THR A 190 2.00 6.79 -8.44
C THR A 190 2.81 6.37 -7.22
N GLY A 191 3.56 7.30 -6.63
CA GLY A 191 4.37 7.01 -5.47
C GLY A 191 5.26 8.16 -5.03
N MET A 192 5.88 7.97 -3.86
CA MET A 192 6.93 8.82 -3.31
C MET A 192 8.27 8.13 -3.53
N TYR A 193 9.22 8.85 -4.12
CA TYR A 193 10.52 8.34 -4.52
C TYR A 193 11.63 9.20 -3.89
N LEU A 194 12.75 8.55 -3.55
CA LEU A 194 14.01 9.22 -3.24
C LEU A 194 15.02 8.83 -4.31
N ILE A 195 15.42 9.79 -5.13
CA ILE A 195 16.40 9.60 -6.20
C ILE A 195 17.74 10.11 -5.72
N TYR A 196 18.68 9.20 -5.50
CA TYR A 196 19.98 9.48 -4.89
C TYR A 196 21.13 9.48 -5.91
N ASN A 197 20.81 9.87 -7.13
CA ASN A 197 21.72 10.11 -8.25
C ASN A 197 21.15 11.23 -9.13
N ALA A 198 21.94 11.77 -10.06
CA ALA A 198 21.50 12.86 -10.94
C ALA A 198 20.36 12.42 -11.89
N GLY A 199 20.38 11.16 -12.29
CA GLY A 199 19.45 10.54 -13.24
C GLY A 199 19.50 11.12 -14.65
N LEU A 200 18.85 10.41 -15.57
CA LEU A 200 18.60 10.83 -16.95
C LEU A 200 17.25 11.55 -17.01
N ASN A 201 17.14 12.56 -17.87
CA ASN A 201 15.91 13.32 -18.10
C ASN A 201 15.31 14.00 -16.84
N GLY A 202 16.09 14.17 -15.77
CA GLY A 202 15.77 15.01 -14.62
C GLY A 202 16.22 16.46 -14.80
N PRO A 203 15.86 17.39 -13.89
CA PRO A 203 16.34 18.77 -13.95
C PRO A 203 17.86 18.84 -13.76
N LYS A 204 18.49 19.72 -14.54
CA LYS A 204 19.96 19.82 -14.62
C LYS A 204 20.57 20.38 -13.32
N GLU A 205 19.77 21.14 -12.58
CA GLU A 205 20.14 21.92 -11.40
C GLU A 205 20.24 21.08 -10.12
N ILE A 206 19.67 19.87 -10.10
CA ILE A 206 19.67 19.01 -8.92
C ILE A 206 20.41 17.70 -9.17
N LYS A 207 21.01 17.16 -8.11
CA LYS A 207 21.75 15.88 -8.15
C LYS A 207 21.08 14.76 -7.37
N ARG A 208 20.09 15.10 -6.55
CA ARG A 208 19.28 14.18 -5.74
C ARG A 208 17.91 14.81 -5.52
N ALA A 209 16.87 13.99 -5.50
CA ALA A 209 15.51 14.47 -5.47
C ALA A 209 14.61 13.65 -4.54
N PHE A 210 13.77 14.33 -3.76
CA PHE A 210 12.50 13.74 -3.34
C PHE A 210 11.50 13.97 -4.46
N MET A 211 10.83 12.92 -4.90
CA MET A 211 9.94 12.96 -6.05
C MET A 211 8.58 12.39 -5.71
N ILE A 212 7.53 13.06 -6.15
CA ILE A 212 6.14 12.60 -6.08
C ILE A 212 5.65 12.42 -7.51
N VAL A 213 5.10 11.25 -7.79
CA VAL A 213 4.42 10.96 -9.04
C VAL A 213 2.94 10.78 -8.75
N ILE A 214 2.11 11.51 -9.50
CA ILE A 214 0.66 11.36 -9.49
C ILE A 214 0.26 10.92 -10.89
N SER A 215 -0.06 9.63 -11.03
CA SER A 215 -0.34 8.99 -12.31
C SER A 215 -1.84 8.80 -12.54
N TYR A 216 -2.31 9.20 -13.73
CA TYR A 216 -3.64 8.97 -14.26
C TYR A 216 -3.51 8.29 -15.64
N GLY A 217 -3.05 7.03 -15.61
CA GLY A 217 -2.74 6.26 -16.82
C GLY A 217 -1.56 6.87 -17.57
N ASN A 218 -1.79 7.32 -18.80
CA ASN A 218 -0.73 7.93 -19.62
C ASN A 218 -0.37 9.35 -19.18
N THR A 219 -1.32 10.08 -18.59
CA THR A 219 -1.07 11.43 -18.10
C THR A 219 -0.63 11.37 -16.67
N LEU A 220 0.49 12.01 -16.35
CA LEU A 220 0.99 12.03 -14.98
C LEU A 220 1.74 13.31 -14.68
N LEU A 221 1.69 13.71 -13.42
CA LEU A 221 2.47 14.79 -12.86
C LEU A 221 3.69 14.20 -12.14
N GLN A 222 4.86 14.72 -12.43
CA GLN A 222 6.04 14.55 -11.60
C GLN A 222 6.36 15.88 -10.93
N THR A 223 6.46 15.86 -9.60
CA THR A 223 6.95 16.99 -8.81
C THR A 223 8.18 16.54 -8.05
N ILE A 224 9.22 17.35 -8.04
CA ILE A 224 10.47 17.02 -7.38
C ILE A 224 10.98 18.17 -6.53
N TYR A 225 11.68 17.82 -5.47
CA TYR A 225 12.28 18.72 -4.50
C TYR A 225 13.77 18.38 -4.35
N ASP A 226 14.62 19.39 -4.36
CA ASP A 226 16.06 19.25 -4.14
C ASP A 226 16.33 18.59 -2.78
N ALA A 227 16.82 17.36 -2.80
CA ALA A 227 17.10 16.59 -1.59
C ALA A 227 18.47 16.93 -0.97
N VAL A 228 19.26 17.82 -1.59
CA VAL A 228 20.58 18.24 -1.09
C VAL A 228 20.44 19.52 -0.27
N ASN A 229 19.93 20.59 -0.89
CA ASN A 229 19.87 21.90 -0.25
C ASN A 229 18.45 22.34 0.11
N GLY A 230 17.42 21.68 -0.42
CA GLY A 230 16.02 22.06 -0.20
C GLY A 230 15.64 23.42 -0.83
N LEU A 231 16.43 23.92 -1.78
CA LEU A 231 16.28 25.27 -2.33
C LEU A 231 15.39 25.34 -3.58
N ASN A 232 15.27 24.24 -4.31
CA ASN A 232 14.60 24.21 -5.60
C ASN A 232 13.54 23.12 -5.62
N SER A 233 12.44 23.39 -6.32
CA SER A 233 11.44 22.39 -6.69
C SER A 233 11.03 22.58 -8.13
N PHE A 234 10.76 21.47 -8.81
CA PHE A 234 10.38 21.45 -10.22
C PHE A 234 9.16 20.57 -10.42
N TYR A 235 8.42 20.82 -11.50
CA TYR A 235 7.35 19.95 -11.95
C TYR A 235 7.38 19.77 -13.46
N ARG A 236 6.81 18.66 -13.92
CA ARG A 236 6.52 18.44 -15.33
C ARG A 236 5.35 17.47 -15.48
N ILE A 237 4.76 17.45 -16.67
CA ILE A 237 3.64 16.58 -16.99
C ILE A 237 4.03 15.68 -18.16
N ARG A 238 3.65 14.39 -18.08
CA ARG A 238 3.54 13.55 -19.27
C ARG A 238 2.16 13.74 -19.86
N LYS A 239 2.08 14.06 -21.14
CA LYS A 239 0.82 14.26 -21.86
C LYS A 239 0.23 12.92 -22.29
N THR A 240 -1.02 12.95 -22.74
CA THR A 240 -1.74 11.77 -23.26
C THR A 240 -1.07 11.12 -24.47
N ASP A 241 -0.28 11.88 -25.24
CA ASP A 241 0.48 11.43 -26.41
C ASP A 241 1.86 10.84 -26.07
N TYR A 242 2.10 10.55 -24.77
CA TYR A 242 3.34 10.01 -24.22
C TYR A 242 4.55 10.97 -24.21
N THR A 243 4.40 12.20 -24.72
CA THR A 243 5.45 13.21 -24.66
C THR A 243 5.54 13.88 -23.29
N TRP A 244 6.74 14.35 -22.95
CA TRP A 244 7.00 15.07 -21.70
C TRP A 244 7.02 16.57 -21.96
N THR A 245 6.49 17.37 -21.04
CA THR A 245 6.84 18.78 -20.95
C THR A 245 8.27 18.92 -20.43
N GLU A 246 8.86 20.08 -20.67
CA GLU A 246 10.07 20.49 -19.96
C GLU A 246 9.80 20.54 -18.45
N TRP A 247 10.88 20.51 -17.68
CA TRP A 247 10.84 20.74 -16.24
C TRP A 247 10.71 22.23 -15.96
N GLU A 248 9.64 22.60 -15.26
CA GLU A 248 9.38 23.96 -14.84
C GLU A 248 9.77 24.14 -13.37
N LYS A 249 10.55 25.17 -13.07
CA LYS A 249 10.98 25.50 -11.70
C LYS A 249 9.87 26.30 -10.99
N HIS A 250 9.49 25.90 -9.78
CA HIS A 250 8.70 26.78 -8.91
C HIS A 250 9.56 27.93 -8.38
N LEU A 251 9.05 29.14 -8.52
CA LEU A 251 9.68 30.34 -7.97
C LEU A 251 9.45 30.39 -6.45
N THR A 252 10.50 30.80 -5.75
CA THR A 252 10.50 31.04 -4.31
C THR A 252 10.55 32.53 -4.01
N SER A 253 10.32 32.93 -2.75
CA SER A 253 10.49 34.33 -2.35
C SER A 253 11.90 34.86 -2.59
N SER A 254 12.94 34.02 -2.56
CA SER A 254 14.31 34.43 -2.95
C SER A 254 14.42 34.73 -4.44
N ASP A 255 13.69 34.05 -5.31
CA ASP A 255 13.66 34.36 -6.74
C ASP A 255 12.91 35.70 -7.00
N LEU A 256 12.06 36.15 -6.07
CA LEU A 256 11.36 37.43 -6.11
C LEU A 256 12.13 38.57 -5.41
N ASN A 257 12.89 38.25 -4.36
CA ASN A 257 13.68 39.20 -3.58
C ASN A 257 15.06 39.39 -4.20
N ALA A 258 15.16 40.25 -5.20
CA ALA A 258 16.46 40.64 -5.74
C ALA A 258 17.09 41.77 -4.92
N ALA A 259 18.38 41.64 -4.63
CA ALA A 259 19.16 42.69 -4.01
C ALA A 259 19.17 43.96 -4.89
N TRP A 260 19.28 45.12 -4.24
CA TRP A 260 19.45 46.40 -4.91
C TRP A 260 20.93 46.78 -4.92
N TYR A 261 21.45 47.06 -6.10
CA TYR A 261 22.84 47.46 -6.33
C TYR A 261 22.90 48.91 -6.75
N ASN A 262 23.95 49.64 -6.37
CA ASN A 262 24.14 51.01 -6.85
C ASN A 262 24.46 51.00 -8.35
N VAL A 263 23.87 51.95 -9.09
CA VAL A 263 24.30 52.23 -10.46
C VAL A 263 25.62 52.99 -10.41
N ASN A 264 26.60 52.54 -11.17
CA ASN A 264 27.86 53.26 -11.35
C ASN A 264 27.62 54.42 -12.33
N LEU A 265 27.46 55.62 -11.80
CA LEU A 265 27.31 56.83 -12.60
C LEU A 265 28.65 57.25 -13.21
N ASN A 266 28.60 57.94 -14.35
CA ASN A 266 29.78 58.57 -14.94
C ASN A 266 30.36 59.66 -14.02
N SER A 267 31.66 59.94 -14.13
CA SER A 267 32.42 60.78 -13.18
C SER A 267 31.88 62.19 -12.96
N ASN A 268 31.13 62.74 -13.92
CA ASN A 268 30.59 64.09 -13.87
C ASN A 268 29.17 64.16 -13.30
N ILE A 269 28.68 63.06 -12.72
CA ILE A 269 27.29 62.90 -12.28
C ILE A 269 27.28 62.42 -10.84
N ASN A 270 26.66 63.22 -9.99
CA ASN A 270 26.59 62.93 -8.56
C ASN A 270 25.36 62.08 -8.24
N GLN A 271 25.56 61.10 -7.37
CA GLN A 271 24.48 60.38 -6.72
C GLN A 271 23.77 61.30 -5.70
N TYR A 272 22.45 61.22 -5.62
CA TYR A 272 21.74 61.84 -4.51
C TYR A 272 21.82 60.94 -3.27
N SER A 273 22.62 61.34 -2.28
CA SER A 273 23.02 60.47 -1.15
C SER A 273 21.88 59.86 -0.34
N ALA A 274 20.76 60.58 -0.18
CA ALA A 274 19.60 60.08 0.56
C ALA A 274 18.76 59.06 -0.23
N ASN A 275 18.84 59.07 -1.56
CA ASN A 275 18.14 58.11 -2.42
C ASN A 275 18.92 57.86 -3.72
N PRO A 276 20.08 57.16 -3.65
CA PRO A 276 20.94 56.99 -4.80
C PRO A 276 20.26 56.11 -5.85
N LEU A 277 20.63 56.32 -7.12
CA LEU A 277 20.17 55.49 -8.22
C LEU A 277 20.69 54.06 -8.06
N LYS A 278 19.75 53.12 -7.95
CA LYS A 278 19.98 51.70 -7.79
C LYS A 278 19.27 50.91 -8.89
N TYR A 279 19.79 49.72 -9.13
CA TYR A 279 19.17 48.74 -10.01
C TYR A 279 18.98 47.40 -9.31
N SER A 280 18.02 46.63 -9.80
CA SER A 280 17.77 45.26 -9.40
C SER A 280 17.26 44.48 -10.61
N VAL A 281 17.60 43.21 -10.75
CA VAL A 281 17.13 42.38 -11.87
C VAL A 281 16.44 41.15 -11.32
N ARG A 282 15.20 40.94 -11.73
CA ARG A 282 14.39 39.78 -11.37
C ARG A 282 13.37 39.50 -12.46
N GLN A 283 13.08 38.22 -12.70
CA GLN A 283 12.11 37.77 -13.70
C GLN A 283 12.33 38.42 -15.09
N ASN A 284 13.59 38.58 -15.50
CA ASN A 284 13.96 39.21 -16.78
C ASN A 284 13.47 40.68 -16.95
N ILE A 285 13.30 41.38 -15.83
CA ILE A 285 13.00 42.81 -15.77
C ILE A 285 14.10 43.51 -14.98
N LEU A 286 14.63 44.59 -15.55
CA LEU A 286 15.51 45.54 -14.88
C LEU A 286 14.65 46.59 -14.18
N TYR A 287 14.77 46.66 -12.86
CA TYR A 287 14.14 47.67 -12.05
C TYR A 287 15.17 48.75 -11.75
N LEU A 288 14.82 50.00 -12.03
CA LEU A 288 15.59 51.18 -11.67
C LEU A 288 14.82 51.99 -10.64
N ARG A 289 15.49 52.39 -9.56
CA ARG A 289 14.88 53.27 -8.56
C ARG A 289 15.90 54.26 -8.00
N GLY A 290 15.42 55.38 -7.49
CA GLY A 290 16.25 56.36 -6.82
C GLY A 290 16.51 57.57 -7.70
N SER A 291 17.63 58.25 -7.51
CA SER A 291 17.85 59.54 -8.15
C SER A 291 19.33 59.87 -8.30
N PHE A 292 19.61 60.79 -9.22
CA PHE A 292 20.90 61.43 -9.40
C PHE A 292 20.68 62.96 -9.44
N GLU A 293 21.71 63.71 -9.03
CA GLU A 293 21.64 65.18 -9.01
C GLU A 293 21.50 65.73 -10.43
N ILE A 294 20.96 66.95 -10.55
CA ILE A 294 20.79 67.62 -11.83
C ILE A 294 22.12 67.73 -12.59
N VAL A 295 22.08 67.47 -13.90
CA VAL A 295 23.21 67.66 -14.82
C VAL A 295 22.98 68.89 -15.68
N SER A 296 24.06 69.59 -16.04
CA SER A 296 24.00 70.90 -16.69
C SER A 296 23.74 70.87 -18.21
N ALA A 297 23.74 69.70 -18.85
CA ALA A 297 23.45 69.56 -20.28
C ALA A 297 22.48 68.40 -20.58
N ASN A 298 21.81 68.52 -21.72
CA ASN A 298 20.97 67.47 -22.29
C ASN A 298 21.81 66.47 -23.10
N GLU A 299 21.24 65.33 -23.43
CA GLU A 299 21.89 64.24 -24.18
C GLU A 299 23.14 63.64 -23.52
N ILE A 300 23.18 63.64 -22.18
CA ILE A 300 24.29 63.10 -21.39
C ILE A 300 24.09 61.61 -21.08
N GLU A 301 25.15 60.81 -21.29
CA GLU A 301 25.24 59.44 -20.77
C GLU A 301 25.38 59.46 -19.25
N ILE A 302 24.38 58.91 -18.56
CA ILE A 302 24.29 58.86 -17.10
C ILE A 302 25.12 57.71 -16.53
N ALA A 303 24.94 56.53 -17.12
CA ALA A 303 25.60 55.31 -16.70
C ALA A 303 25.58 54.28 -17.84
N ARG A 304 26.38 53.24 -17.69
CA ARG A 304 26.33 52.06 -18.54
C ARG A 304 25.98 50.82 -17.71
N LEU A 305 24.81 50.25 -17.95
CA LEU A 305 24.28 49.09 -17.25
C LEU A 305 24.72 47.79 -17.95
N THR A 306 25.02 46.77 -17.15
CA THR A 306 25.35 45.42 -17.64
C THR A 306 24.12 44.73 -18.25
N TYR A 307 22.94 45.04 -17.73
CA TYR A 307 21.66 44.47 -18.16
C TYR A 307 21.01 45.38 -19.20
N LYS A 308 20.73 44.83 -20.37
CA LYS A 308 20.41 45.58 -21.59
C LYS A 308 19.05 45.15 -22.12
N PRO A 309 18.16 46.09 -22.45
CA PRO A 309 16.90 45.76 -23.10
C PRO A 309 17.15 45.25 -24.52
N SER A 310 16.19 44.48 -25.06
CA SER A 310 16.21 43.98 -26.44
C SER A 310 16.12 45.10 -27.49
N SER A 311 15.60 46.26 -27.08
CA SER A 311 15.39 47.44 -27.92
C SER A 311 15.61 48.73 -27.12
N LEU A 312 15.70 49.88 -27.81
CA LEU A 312 15.80 51.19 -27.15
C LEU A 312 14.55 51.43 -26.31
N THR A 313 14.71 51.49 -24.98
CA THR A 313 13.63 51.85 -24.07
C THR A 313 13.67 53.35 -23.82
N VAL A 314 12.55 54.05 -23.99
CA VAL A 314 12.41 55.47 -23.66
C VAL A 314 11.37 55.60 -22.55
N PHE A 315 11.69 56.37 -21.51
CA PHE A 315 10.83 56.54 -20.34
C PHE A 315 10.90 57.96 -19.78
N THR A 316 9.95 58.31 -18.92
CA THR A 316 9.81 59.67 -18.38
C THR A 316 9.96 59.65 -16.87
N CYS A 317 10.87 60.46 -16.37
CA CYS A 317 11.20 60.59 -14.95
C CYS A 317 10.67 61.92 -14.39
N ALA A 318 10.44 61.98 -13.09
CA ALA A 318 10.01 63.22 -12.45
C ALA A 318 11.21 64.12 -12.13
N THR A 319 11.05 65.44 -12.28
CA THR A 319 12.01 66.41 -11.74
C THR A 319 11.64 66.78 -10.31
N VAL A 320 12.64 66.97 -9.45
CA VAL A 320 12.44 67.43 -8.07
C VAL A 320 13.08 68.81 -7.88
N GLY A 321 12.44 69.67 -7.07
CA GLY A 321 12.81 71.07 -6.85
C GLY A 321 11.97 72.06 -7.66
N SER A 322 11.66 71.71 -8.91
CA SER A 322 10.60 72.31 -9.73
C SER A 322 9.75 71.20 -10.36
N TYR A 323 8.44 71.43 -10.47
CA TYR A 323 7.53 70.52 -11.16
C TYR A 323 7.89 70.43 -12.65
N GLY A 324 7.93 69.22 -13.18
CA GLY A 324 8.41 68.92 -14.53
C GLY A 324 8.68 67.43 -14.75
N SER A 325 9.25 67.13 -15.92
CA SER A 325 9.59 65.78 -16.36
C SER A 325 10.93 65.77 -17.10
N ALA A 326 11.70 64.69 -16.91
CA ALA A 326 12.91 64.39 -17.66
C ALA A 326 12.66 63.19 -18.57
N ARG A 327 13.02 63.30 -19.85
CA ARG A 327 13.01 62.17 -20.78
C ARG A 327 14.34 61.44 -20.69
N MET A 328 14.29 60.14 -20.50
CA MET A 328 15.46 59.26 -20.46
C MET A 328 15.32 58.11 -21.44
N SER A 329 16.45 57.50 -21.76
CA SER A 329 16.50 56.30 -22.58
C SER A 329 17.55 55.31 -22.10
N LEU A 330 17.26 54.01 -22.28
CA LEU A 330 18.20 52.92 -22.10
C LEU A 330 18.38 52.19 -23.44
N SER A 331 19.58 52.26 -24.00
CA SER A 331 19.88 51.63 -25.29
C SER A 331 20.11 50.12 -25.17
N LYS A 332 20.04 49.42 -26.31
CA LYS A 332 20.42 48.00 -26.44
C LYS A 332 21.87 47.70 -26.03
N ASP A 333 22.71 48.72 -25.95
CA ASP A 333 24.12 48.60 -25.54
C ASP A 333 24.33 48.86 -24.05
N GLY A 334 23.24 49.12 -23.31
CA GLY A 334 23.21 49.39 -21.88
C GLY A 334 23.45 50.86 -21.50
N ILE A 335 23.41 51.78 -22.47
CA ILE A 335 23.64 53.21 -22.22
C ILE A 335 22.37 53.82 -21.64
N LEU A 336 22.40 54.22 -20.37
CA LEU A 336 21.36 55.02 -19.72
C LEU A 336 21.67 56.49 -19.99
N LYS A 337 20.77 57.20 -20.65
CA LYS A 337 20.98 58.57 -21.11
C LYS A 337 19.84 59.49 -20.64
N LEU A 338 20.19 60.71 -20.26
CA LEU A 338 19.25 61.81 -20.12
C LEU A 338 19.11 62.50 -21.47
N ASP A 339 17.95 62.35 -22.12
CA ASP A 339 17.69 62.98 -23.42
C ASP A 339 17.36 64.46 -23.27
N GLY A 340 16.66 64.84 -22.20
CA GLY A 340 16.39 66.24 -21.86
C GLY A 340 15.34 66.38 -20.76
N LEU A 341 15.09 67.60 -20.32
CA LEU A 341 14.08 67.88 -19.30
C LEU A 341 13.26 69.13 -19.60
N ILE A 342 12.04 69.16 -19.06
CA ILE A 342 11.14 70.33 -19.05
C ILE A 342 10.63 70.48 -17.63
N ALA A 343 10.78 71.68 -17.06
CA ALA A 343 10.25 72.04 -15.75
C ALA A 343 9.77 73.48 -15.74
N ASN A 344 8.86 73.83 -14.82
CA ASN A 344 8.35 75.20 -14.66
C ASN A 344 9.47 76.22 -14.45
N ASP A 345 10.49 75.85 -13.68
CA ASP A 345 11.72 76.61 -13.48
C ASP A 345 12.92 75.63 -13.51
N PRO A 346 13.57 75.43 -14.67
CA PRO A 346 14.70 74.50 -14.81
C PRO A 346 15.86 74.79 -13.87
N SER A 347 16.06 76.05 -13.47
CA SER A 347 17.15 76.46 -12.55
C SER A 347 16.96 75.94 -11.13
N LYS A 348 15.74 75.54 -10.77
CA LYS A 348 15.38 75.00 -9.44
C LYS A 348 15.31 73.49 -9.40
N VAL A 349 15.54 72.79 -10.51
CA VAL A 349 15.60 71.33 -10.51
C VAL A 349 16.88 70.90 -9.80
N THR A 350 16.75 70.11 -8.74
CA THR A 350 17.89 69.63 -7.94
C THR A 350 18.28 68.20 -8.28
N ARG A 351 17.32 67.37 -8.73
CA ARG A 351 17.54 65.96 -9.07
C ARG A 351 16.46 65.41 -10.00
N ILE A 352 16.76 64.28 -10.62
CA ILE A 352 15.84 63.49 -11.43
C ILE A 352 15.54 62.18 -10.70
N GLU A 353 14.26 61.90 -10.49
CA GLU A 353 13.77 60.72 -9.76
C GLU A 353 13.34 59.63 -10.77
N ILE A 354 13.92 58.45 -10.66
CA ILE A 354 13.64 57.27 -11.48
C ILE A 354 12.91 56.24 -10.62
N ASN A 355 11.84 55.66 -11.16
CA ASN A 355 11.19 54.46 -10.62
C ASN A 355 10.56 53.68 -11.77
N GLU A 356 11.37 52.85 -12.44
CA GLU A 356 11.04 52.26 -13.73
C GLU A 356 11.28 50.75 -13.75
N GLU A 357 10.45 50.06 -14.53
CA GLU A 357 10.54 48.63 -14.77
C GLU A 357 10.75 48.41 -16.27
N ILE A 358 11.93 47.91 -16.63
CA ILE A 358 12.39 47.77 -18.02
C ILE A 358 12.51 46.28 -18.36
N PRO A 359 11.63 45.74 -19.22
CA PRO A 359 11.76 44.38 -19.74
C PRO A 359 13.09 44.19 -20.49
N LEU A 360 13.73 43.04 -20.29
CA LEU A 360 15.00 42.68 -20.96
C LEU A 360 14.83 41.79 -22.19
N TRP A 361 13.60 41.35 -22.50
CA TRP A 361 13.27 40.45 -23.62
C TRP A 361 12.83 41.18 -24.89
#